data_AF-A0A067DHA9-F1
#
_entry.id   AF-A0A067DHA9-F1
#
_cell.length_a   1.000
_cell.length_b   1.000
_cell.length_c   1.000
_cell.angle_alpha   90.00
_cell.angle_beta   90.00
_cell.angle_gamma   90.00
#
_symmetry.space_group_name_H-M   'P 1'
#
loop_
_entity.id
_entity.type
_entity.pdbx_description
1 polymer ?
#
loop_
_entity_poly.entity_id
_entity_poly.type
_entity_poly.pdbx_seq_one_letter_code
_entity_poly.pdbx_strand_id
1 'polypeptide(L)'
;MANEARDENFAYAFEVTMGSVLHMTMKAVINLGLFEIIAKAGPGAKLSASEIAAQLPATKNKDAPTMLDRILGLLASYGIVECSVDDVD
;
A
#
# COMPACT_ATOMS: atom_id res chain seq x y z
N MET A 1 -30.31 8.27 10.56
CA MET A 1 -29.84 9.34 11.45
C MET A 1 -29.09 8.82 12.69
N ALA A 2 -29.71 8.26 13.74
CA ALA A 2 -28.96 7.86 14.95
C ALA A 2 -27.98 6.68 14.74
N ASN A 3 -28.27 5.79 13.79
CA ASN A 3 -27.38 4.69 13.41
C ASN A 3 -26.17 5.20 12.60
N GLU A 4 -26.40 6.07 11.62
CA GLU A 4 -25.35 6.64 10.74
C GLU A 4 -24.30 7.42 11.55
N ALA A 5 -24.73 8.29 12.46
CA ALA A 5 -23.80 9.06 13.31
C ALA A 5 -22.95 8.15 14.23
N ARG A 6 -23.52 7.02 14.67
CA ARG A 6 -22.77 6.04 15.46
C ARG A 6 -21.74 5.31 14.60
N ASP A 7 -22.13 4.93 13.38
CA ASP A 7 -21.25 4.24 12.44
C ASP A 7 -20.09 5.16 12.00
N GLU A 8 -20.36 6.44 11.76
CA GLU A 8 -19.34 7.48 11.50
C GLU A 8 -18.37 7.65 12.67
N ASN A 9 -18.89 7.75 13.91
CA ASN A 9 -18.05 7.86 15.10
C ASN A 9 -17.18 6.62 15.31
N PHE A 10 -17.72 5.44 15.03
CA PHE A 10 -16.97 4.19 15.09
C PHE A 10 -15.87 4.14 14.04
N ALA A 11 -16.17 4.53 12.79
CA ALA A 11 -15.19 4.61 11.71
C ALA A 11 -14.06 5.59 12.06
N TYR A 12 -14.40 6.76 12.61
CA TYR A 12 -13.41 7.75 13.04
C TYR A 12 -12.52 7.24 14.18
N ALA A 13 -13.11 6.62 15.21
CA ALA A 13 -12.33 6.02 16.30
C ALA A 13 -11.39 4.91 15.79
N PHE A 14 -11.84 4.13 14.82
CA PHE A 14 -11.03 3.11 14.15
C PHE A 14 -9.87 3.74 13.37
N GLU A 15 -10.13 4.77 12.56
CA GLU A 15 -9.10 5.51 11.83
C GLU A 15 -8.04 6.10 12.77
N VAL A 16 -8.46 6.75 13.86
CA VAL A 16 -7.55 7.31 14.87
C VAL A 16 -6.70 6.20 15.51
N THR A 17 -7.30 5.06 15.84
CA THR A 17 -6.58 3.91 16.40
C THR A 17 -5.59 3.32 15.40
N MET A 18 -5.96 3.26 14.12
CA MET A 18 -5.12 2.77 13.04
C MET A 18 -4.13 3.82 12.48
N GLY A 19 -4.17 5.07 12.94
CA GLY A 19 -3.35 6.16 12.38
C GLY A 19 -1.84 5.90 12.43
N SER A 20 -1.37 5.10 13.41
CA SER A 20 0.03 4.66 13.49
C SER A 20 0.44 3.72 12.36
N VAL A 21 -0.51 2.96 11.79
CA VAL A 21 -0.25 1.99 10.72
C VAL A 21 0.20 2.70 9.45
N LEU A 22 -0.48 3.79 9.05
CA LEU A 22 -0.05 4.57 7.89
C LEU A 22 1.37 5.12 8.09
N HIS A 23 1.65 5.71 9.26
CA HIS A 23 2.97 6.25 9.58
C HIS A 23 4.07 5.18 9.51
N MET A 24 3.84 4.01 10.09
CA MET A 24 4.82 2.93 10.08
C MET A 24 5.00 2.34 8.67
N THR A 25 3.92 2.20 7.90
CA THR A 25 3.99 1.77 6.50
C THR A 25 4.80 2.76 5.66
N MET A 26 4.54 4.07 5.78
CA MET A 26 5.30 5.11 5.08
C MET A 26 6.79 5.03 5.38
N LYS A 27 7.15 4.83 6.65
CA LYS A 27 8.54 4.63 7.05
C LYS A 27 9.16 3.37 6.41
N ALA A 28 8.42 2.27 6.39
CA ALA A 28 8.89 1.01 5.79
C ALA A 28 9.14 1.15 4.29
N VAL A 29 8.21 1.78 3.55
CA VAL A 29 8.34 1.91 2.09
C VAL A 29 9.48 2.85 1.68
N ILE A 30 9.77 3.88 2.48
CA ILE A 30 10.96 4.73 2.30
C ILE A 30 12.22 3.90 2.52
N ASN A 31 12.31 3.13 3.61
CA ASN A 31 13.48 2.30 3.90
C ASN A 31 13.71 1.20 2.87
N LEU A 32 12.63 0.69 2.25
CA LEU A 32 12.69 -0.30 1.17
C LEU A 32 13.06 0.32 -0.19
N GLY A 33 13.07 1.65 -0.32
CA GLY A 33 13.26 2.32 -1.61
C GLY A 33 12.10 2.08 -2.58
N LEU A 34 10.90 1.79 -2.07
CA LEU A 34 9.73 1.42 -2.88
C LEU A 34 9.39 2.50 -3.92
N PHE A 35 9.35 3.76 -3.49
CA PHE A 35 9.03 4.88 -4.37
C PHE A 35 10.09 5.11 -5.44
N GLU A 36 11.36 4.79 -5.16
CA GLU A 36 12.42 4.87 -6.16
C GLU A 36 12.26 3.79 -7.23
N ILE A 37 11.85 2.58 -6.84
CA ILE A 37 11.55 1.49 -7.76
C ILE A 37 10.41 1.89 -8.70
N ILE A 38 9.31 2.43 -8.14
CA ILE A 38 8.16 2.91 -8.93
C ILE A 38 8.58 4.04 -9.85
N ALA A 39 9.32 5.04 -9.34
CA ALA A 39 9.76 6.17 -10.15
C ALA A 39 10.69 5.77 -11.30
N LYS A 40 11.54 4.75 -11.10
CA LYS A 40 12.44 4.22 -12.15
C LYS A 40 11.70 3.55 -13.30
N ALA A 41 10.51 3.01 -13.08
CA ALA A 41 9.70 2.43 -14.15
C ALA A 41 9.13 3.50 -15.09
N GLY A 42 9.06 4.75 -14.63
CA GLY A 42 8.66 5.91 -15.43
C GLY A 42 7.19 6.31 -15.28
N PRO A 43 6.81 7.49 -15.81
CA PRO A 43 5.45 8.01 -15.68
C PRO A 43 4.41 7.10 -16.31
N GLY A 44 3.34 6.79 -15.58
CA GLY A 44 2.24 5.93 -16.06
C GLY A 44 2.58 4.45 -16.12
N ALA A 45 3.78 4.03 -15.70
CA ALA A 45 4.13 2.62 -15.61
C ALA A 45 3.30 1.94 -14.51
N LYS A 46 2.78 0.75 -14.83
CA LYS A 46 2.14 -0.14 -13.86
C LYS A 46 3.12 -1.24 -13.48
N LEU A 47 3.28 -1.46 -12.17
CA LEU A 47 4.12 -2.52 -11.64
C LEU A 47 3.28 -3.41 -10.72
N SER A 48 3.40 -4.71 -10.91
CA SER A 48 2.88 -5.70 -9.97
C SER A 48 3.74 -5.75 -8.70
N ALA A 49 3.16 -6.23 -7.59
CA ALA A 49 3.90 -6.42 -6.35
C ALA A 49 5.10 -7.38 -6.52
N SER A 50 5.00 -8.36 -7.42
CA SER A 50 6.09 -9.30 -7.76
C SER A 50 7.24 -8.61 -8.49
N GLU A 51 6.96 -7.72 -9.44
CA GLU A 51 7.99 -6.96 -10.16
C GLU A 51 8.73 -5.99 -9.24
N ILE A 52 8.01 -5.40 -8.28
CA ILE A 52 8.62 -4.58 -7.23
C ILE A 52 9.48 -5.46 -6.31
N ALA A 53 8.97 -6.60 -5.86
CA ALA A 53 9.70 -7.53 -4.99
C ALA A 53 11.03 -7.98 -5.62
N ALA A 54 11.02 -8.28 -6.92
CA ALA A 54 12.20 -8.73 -7.66
C ALA A 54 13.32 -7.67 -7.73
N GLN A 55 12.99 -6.39 -7.55
CA GLN A 55 13.94 -5.29 -7.56
C GLN A 55 14.48 -4.95 -6.16
N LEU A 56 13.88 -5.49 -5.10
CA LEU A 56 14.39 -5.28 -3.74
C LEU A 56 15.70 -6.07 -3.53
N PRO A 57 16.67 -5.51 -2.79
CA PRO A 57 17.95 -6.18 -2.54
C PRO A 57 17.76 -7.53 -1.83
N ALA A 58 18.27 -8.60 -2.44
CA ALA A 58 18.47 -9.93 -1.83
C ALA A 58 17.30 -10.48 -1.00
N THR A 59 16.06 -10.39 -1.49
CA THR A 59 14.90 -11.00 -0.81
C THR A 59 14.85 -12.51 -1.02
N LYS A 60 15.28 -13.28 -0.01
CA LYS A 60 14.95 -14.73 0.10
C LYS A 60 13.51 -14.98 0.58
N ASN A 61 12.77 -13.91 0.88
CA ASN A 61 11.43 -13.99 1.42
C ASN A 61 10.42 -14.27 0.30
N LYS A 62 9.85 -15.48 0.29
CA LYS A 62 8.83 -15.89 -0.68
C LYS A 62 7.51 -15.12 -0.52
N ASP A 63 7.27 -14.57 0.67
CA ASP A 63 6.06 -13.81 0.97
C ASP A 63 6.19 -12.33 0.62
N ALA A 64 7.36 -11.88 0.14
CA ALA A 64 7.61 -10.47 -0.17
C ALA A 64 6.59 -9.88 -1.17
N PRO A 65 6.20 -10.56 -2.27
CA PRO A 65 5.15 -10.06 -3.16
C PRO A 65 3.83 -9.83 -2.42
N THR A 66 3.37 -10.80 -1.63
CA THR A 66 2.10 -10.71 -0.88
C THR A 66 2.15 -9.60 0.19
N MET A 67 3.29 -9.41 0.84
CA MET A 67 3.48 -8.32 1.80
C MET A 67 3.44 -6.94 1.11
N LEU A 68 4.09 -6.82 -0.04
CA LEU A 68 4.07 -5.61 -0.84
C LEU A 68 2.67 -5.30 -1.36
N ASP A 69 1.91 -6.30 -1.79
CA ASP A 69 0.53 -6.13 -2.24
C ASP A 69 -0.34 -5.49 -1.15
N ARG A 70 -0.23 -5.96 0.09
CA ARG A 70 -0.92 -5.35 1.25
C ARG A 70 -0.47 -3.92 1.53
N ILE A 71 0.84 -3.66 1.42
CA ILE A 71 1.40 -2.31 1.60
C ILE A 71 0.87 -1.36 0.54
N LEU A 72 0.91 -1.77 -0.73
CA LEU A 72 0.41 -0.99 -1.87
C LEU A 72 -1.09 -0.75 -1.75
N GLY A 73 -1.86 -1.76 -1.34
CA GLY A 73 -3.29 -1.62 -1.07
C GLY A 73 -3.59 -0.58 0.02
N LEU A 74 -2.81 -0.57 1.11
CA LEU A 74 -2.92 0.48 2.12
C LEU A 74 -2.57 1.85 1.54
N LEU A 75 -1.46 1.99 0.81
CA LEU A 75 -1.09 3.28 0.21
C LEU A 75 -2.15 3.78 -0.78
N ALA A 76 -2.76 2.88 -1.54
CA ALA A 76 -3.83 3.18 -2.49
C ALA A 76 -5.11 3.64 -1.77
N SER A 77 -5.45 3.05 -0.62
CA SER A 77 -6.62 3.50 0.18
C SER A 77 -6.47 4.93 0.71
N TYR A 78 -5.24 5.43 0.83
CA TYR A 78 -4.92 6.82 1.19
C TYR A 78 -4.61 7.70 -0.04
N GLY A 79 -4.74 7.19 -1.27
CA GLY A 79 -4.50 7.94 -2.50
C GLY A 79 -3.04 8.30 -2.76
N ILE A 80 -2.09 7.60 -2.10
CA ILE A 80 -0.64 7.87 -2.24
C ILE A 80 -0.09 7.22 -3.51
N VAL A 81 -0.67 6.09 -3.92
CA VAL A 81 -0.38 5.40 -5.18
C VAL A 81 -1.69 5.05 -5.87
N GLU A 82 -1.64 4.90 -7.19
CA GLU A 82 -2.75 4.35 -7.95
C GLU A 82 -2.63 2.82 -7.97
N CYS A 83 -3.76 2.13 -7.86
CA CYS A 83 -3.85 0.68 -7.98
C CYS A 83 -4.94 0.36 -9.01
N SER A 84 -4.66 -0.59 -9.91
CA SER A 84 -5.65 -1.14 -10.82
C SER A 84 -5.66 -2.65 -10.72
N VAL A 85 -6.84 -3.24 -10.77
CA VAL A 85 -6.99 -4.68 -10.97
C VAL A 85 -6.92 -4.89 -12.49
N ASP A 86 -6.02 -5.77 -12.94
CA ASP A 86 -6.09 -6.24 -14.31
C ASP A 86 -7.31 -7.17 -14.40
N ASP A 87 -8.27 -6.81 -15.26
CA ASP A 87 -9.36 -7.71 -15.59
C ASP A 87 -8.74 -8.96 -16.22
N VAL A 88 -8.90 -10.10 -15.55
CA VAL A 88 -8.51 -11.40 -16.10
C VAL A 88 -9.55 -11.73 -17.17
N ASP A 89 -9.23 -11.46 -18.44
CA ASP A 89 -9.91 -12.10 -19.58
C ASP A 89 -9.72 -13.63 -19.55
#